data_AF-J0J946-F1
#
_entry.id   AF-J0J946-F1
#
_cell.length_a   1.000
_cell.length_b   1.000
_cell.length_c   1.000
_cell.angle_alpha   90.00
_cell.angle_beta   90.00
_cell.angle_gamma   90.00
#
_symmetry.space_group_name_H-M   'P 1'
#
loop_
_entity.id
_entity.type
_entity.pdbx_description
1 polymer ?
#
loop_
_entity_poly.entity_id
_entity_poly.type
_entity_poly.pdbx_seq_one_letter_code
_entity_poly.pdbx_strand_id
1 'polypeptide(L)'
;MKNILGKHYKGYKAVSAQMAFYGLVQALIPETDFDKKKQKFLKDFKAGELLYKSRFQQLREFITEALLKNSRAKIIQSNCNKALKVVEQLQNTIKTTIEKRIDPMIKEAQEHQQEARYNLDRSTEKFILNLTNSAFYEIDQFKSDLREKMYVHINKNIEDEECKEIFKNELIQGIETLHEDIKWRFRECEKRFDGEIKEAIKQLEYRIKDSLAMLEHISIDRGFNLNFDIDSGIDGTKLATSIGDLGLLGIFNAWNPMGWLALTAGIITGLVGIARSIWSFFSSRYKRSQQKKEVDKNLHQICEKIVQDVKSRLESRKKDIREKIEKLKANLRPVDNYKRMKRQLKEAHERLGYISHSIHLTISKQGACNEE
;
A
#
# COMPACT_ATOMS: atom_id res chain seq x y z
N MET A 1 -21.92 48.61 27.79
CA MET A 1 -22.10 47.14 27.85
C MET A 1 -22.83 46.55 26.65
N LYS A 2 -24.03 47.01 26.27
CA LYS A 2 -24.76 46.47 25.10
C LYS A 2 -23.94 46.48 23.80
N ASN A 3 -23.22 47.57 23.52
CA ASN A 3 -22.37 47.69 22.31
C ASN A 3 -21.16 46.73 22.30
N ILE A 4 -20.69 46.29 23.47
CA ILE A 4 -19.53 45.39 23.61
C ILE A 4 -19.98 43.93 23.54
N LEU A 5 -21.08 43.60 24.22
CA LEU A 5 -21.57 42.22 24.34
C LEU A 5 -22.53 41.81 23.21
N GLY A 6 -23.06 42.76 22.43
CA GLY A 6 -23.93 42.51 21.28
C GLY A 6 -25.10 41.59 21.61
N LYS A 7 -25.26 40.51 20.83
CA LYS A 7 -26.32 39.49 21.01
C LYS A 7 -26.26 38.73 22.35
N HIS A 8 -25.12 38.77 23.04
CA HIS A 8 -24.93 38.13 24.34
C HIS A 8 -25.38 39.02 25.50
N TYR A 9 -25.69 40.30 25.27
CA TYR A 9 -26.26 41.17 26.28
C TYR A 9 -27.71 40.79 26.59
N LYS A 10 -28.01 40.50 27.87
CA LYS A 10 -29.35 40.10 28.34
C LYS A 10 -30.03 41.14 29.24
N GLY A 11 -29.63 42.40 29.15
CA GLY A 11 -30.21 43.51 29.91
C GLY A 11 -29.46 43.86 31.19
N TYR A 12 -30.08 44.68 32.04
CA TYR A 12 -29.57 45.08 33.35
C TYR A 12 -30.71 45.21 34.36
N LYS A 13 -30.35 45.14 35.65
CA LYS A 13 -31.23 45.47 36.78
C LYS A 13 -30.61 46.63 37.55
N ALA A 14 -31.39 47.67 37.81
CA ALA A 14 -30.94 48.83 38.56
C ALA A 14 -31.49 48.78 39.99
N VAL A 15 -30.63 49.01 40.97
CA VAL A 15 -30.94 48.91 42.41
C VAL A 15 -30.22 50.05 43.14
N SER A 16 -30.87 50.64 44.14
CA SER A 16 -30.23 51.59 45.04
C SER A 16 -29.79 50.91 46.33
N ALA A 17 -28.50 50.57 46.42
CA ALA A 17 -27.92 49.91 47.58
C ALA A 17 -28.06 50.75 48.86
N GLN A 18 -27.91 52.07 48.76
CA GLN A 18 -28.00 52.98 49.89
C GLN A 18 -29.42 53.03 50.48
N MET A 19 -30.45 53.10 49.63
CA MET A 19 -31.85 53.10 50.07
C MET A 19 -32.23 51.76 50.70
N ALA A 20 -31.76 50.65 50.11
CA ALA A 20 -31.96 49.31 50.65
C ALA A 20 -31.30 49.15 52.03
N PHE A 21 -30.05 49.61 52.16
CA PHE A 21 -29.31 49.58 53.42
C PHE A 21 -30.05 50.32 54.54
N TYR A 22 -30.49 51.56 54.29
CA TYR A 22 -31.22 52.33 55.30
C TYR A 22 -32.59 51.76 55.65
N GLY A 23 -33.26 51.09 54.69
CA GLY A 23 -34.50 50.37 54.94
C GLY A 23 -34.34 49.07 55.74
N LEU A 24 -33.16 48.42 55.70
CA LEU A 24 -32.89 47.14 56.38
C LEU A 24 -32.17 47.28 57.73
N VAL A 25 -31.29 48.27 57.86
CA VAL A 25 -30.37 48.35 59.01
C VAL A 25 -31.12 48.56 60.32
N GLN A 26 -30.98 47.63 61.27
CA GLN A 26 -31.74 47.66 62.53
C GLN A 26 -31.11 48.60 63.56
N ALA A 27 -29.77 48.69 63.59
CA ALA A 27 -29.03 49.54 64.51
C ALA A 27 -27.86 50.23 63.79
N LEU A 28 -27.65 51.51 64.09
CA LEU A 28 -26.50 52.30 63.68
C LEU A 28 -25.92 52.96 64.91
N ILE A 29 -24.61 53.22 64.89
CA ILE A 29 -23.97 54.02 65.94
C ILE A 29 -24.56 55.45 65.84
N PRO A 30 -25.15 55.98 66.93
CA PRO A 30 -25.76 57.31 66.93
C PRO A 30 -24.76 58.38 66.50
N GLU A 31 -25.28 59.48 65.93
CA GLU A 31 -24.52 60.67 65.52
C GLU A 31 -23.52 60.48 64.37
N THR A 32 -23.36 59.25 63.88
CA THR A 32 -22.59 58.98 62.67
C THR A 32 -23.28 59.54 61.42
N ASP A 33 -22.50 59.75 60.36
CA ASP A 33 -23.03 60.16 59.06
C ASP A 33 -24.08 59.20 58.50
N PHE A 34 -23.95 57.90 58.79
CA PHE A 34 -24.94 56.90 58.38
C PHE A 34 -26.25 57.04 59.13
N ASP A 35 -26.19 57.29 60.45
CA ASP A 35 -27.38 57.54 61.26
C ASP A 35 -28.08 58.83 60.81
N LYS A 36 -27.34 59.94 60.68
CA LYS A 36 -27.87 61.22 60.18
C LYS A 36 -28.53 61.10 58.81
N LYS A 37 -27.90 60.37 57.87
CA LYS A 37 -28.45 60.15 56.52
C LYS A 37 -29.67 59.23 56.56
N LYS A 38 -29.67 58.17 57.36
CA LYS A 38 -30.85 57.30 57.55
C LYS A 38 -32.04 58.10 58.08
N GLN A 39 -31.83 58.92 59.12
CA GLN A 39 -32.88 59.77 59.68
C GLN A 39 -33.41 60.76 58.63
N LYS A 40 -32.55 61.32 57.77
CA LYS A 40 -32.98 62.19 56.67
C LYS A 40 -33.92 61.47 55.69
N PHE A 41 -33.63 60.23 55.32
CA PHE A 41 -34.51 59.44 54.45
C PHE A 41 -35.82 59.02 55.13
N LEU A 42 -35.76 58.72 56.44
CA LEU A 42 -36.95 58.30 57.21
C LEU A 42 -37.92 59.44 57.55
N LYS A 43 -37.49 60.70 57.42
CA LYS A 43 -38.39 61.86 57.52
C LYS A 43 -39.46 61.87 56.43
N ASP A 44 -39.08 61.46 55.22
CA ASP A 44 -39.94 61.57 54.03
C ASP A 44 -40.52 60.21 53.58
N PHE A 45 -39.91 59.10 54.01
CA PHE A 45 -40.31 57.75 53.59
C PHE A 45 -40.25 56.75 54.73
N LYS A 46 -41.25 55.86 54.82
CA LYS A 46 -41.17 54.73 55.76
C LYS A 46 -40.10 53.73 55.32
N ALA A 47 -39.54 52.97 56.25
CA ALA A 47 -38.52 51.96 55.95
C ALA A 47 -38.95 50.96 54.85
N GLY A 48 -40.22 50.53 54.85
CA GLY A 48 -40.78 49.68 53.79
C GLY A 48 -40.85 50.36 52.40
N GLU A 49 -41.08 51.68 52.35
CA GLU A 49 -41.10 52.45 51.10
C GLU A 49 -39.68 52.66 50.55
N LEU A 50 -38.69 52.84 51.43
CA LEU A 50 -37.27 52.85 51.05
C LEU A 50 -36.88 51.52 50.39
N LEU A 51 -37.31 50.39 50.96
CA LEU A 51 -37.06 49.06 50.40
C LEU A 51 -37.77 48.86 49.07
N TYR A 52 -39.04 49.26 48.95
CA TYR A 52 -39.77 49.16 47.69
C TYR A 52 -39.12 50.01 46.58
N LYS A 53 -38.84 51.30 46.85
CA LYS A 53 -38.21 52.22 45.89
C LYS A 53 -36.77 51.83 45.55
N SER A 54 -36.07 51.15 46.45
CA SER A 54 -34.71 50.64 46.18
C SER A 54 -34.66 49.54 45.12
N ARG A 55 -35.81 48.90 44.82
CA ARG A 55 -35.94 47.70 43.97
C ARG A 55 -35.17 46.48 44.49
N PHE A 56 -34.79 46.48 45.76
CA PHE A 56 -34.02 45.38 46.34
C PHE A 56 -34.79 44.06 46.37
N GLN A 57 -36.09 44.10 46.65
CA GLN A 57 -36.94 42.90 46.60
C GLN A 57 -37.05 42.33 45.18
N GLN A 58 -37.21 43.19 44.17
CA GLN A 58 -37.23 42.79 42.76
C GLN A 58 -35.90 42.18 42.31
N LEU A 59 -34.77 42.64 42.87
CA LEU A 59 -33.47 42.02 42.65
C LEU A 59 -33.39 40.63 43.27
N ARG A 60 -33.87 40.46 44.51
CA ARG A 60 -33.93 39.16 45.19
C ARG A 60 -34.74 38.17 44.36
N GLU A 61 -35.96 38.53 43.98
CA GLU A 61 -36.85 37.72 43.14
C GLU A 61 -36.18 37.38 41.79
N PHE A 62 -35.56 38.36 41.13
CA PHE A 62 -34.81 38.09 39.89
C PHE A 62 -33.67 37.08 40.10
N ILE A 63 -32.90 37.19 41.17
CA ILE A 63 -31.81 36.26 41.47
C ILE A 63 -32.36 34.86 41.72
N THR A 64 -33.36 34.72 42.60
CA THR A 64 -33.87 33.40 43.01
C THR A 64 -34.73 32.74 41.93
N GLU A 65 -35.59 33.50 41.25
CA GLU A 65 -36.65 32.96 40.39
C GLU A 65 -36.35 33.03 38.90
N ALA A 66 -35.44 33.91 38.45
CA ALA A 66 -35.09 34.04 37.03
C ALA A 66 -33.65 33.60 36.74
N LEU A 67 -32.69 34.05 37.54
CA LEU A 67 -31.27 33.79 37.34
C LEU A 67 -30.89 32.38 37.79
N LEU A 68 -31.14 32.04 39.06
CA LEU A 68 -30.77 30.76 39.68
C LEU A 68 -31.75 29.63 39.38
N LYS A 69 -33.01 29.95 39.06
CA LYS A 69 -34.01 28.96 38.65
C LYS A 69 -33.50 28.16 37.45
N ASN A 70 -33.55 26.83 37.58
CA ASN A 70 -33.10 25.85 36.60
C ASN A 70 -31.63 26.03 36.16
N SER A 71 -30.79 26.64 37.01
CA SER A 71 -29.36 26.87 36.73
C SER A 71 -28.61 25.59 36.39
N ARG A 72 -28.89 24.48 37.10
CA ARG A 72 -28.32 23.16 36.81
C ARG A 72 -28.66 22.68 35.39
N ALA A 73 -29.91 22.81 34.97
CA ALA A 73 -30.33 22.42 33.62
C ALA A 73 -29.71 23.34 32.54
N LYS A 74 -29.64 24.66 32.79
CA LYS A 74 -28.95 25.61 31.90
C LYS A 74 -27.46 25.26 31.74
N ILE A 75 -26.78 24.86 32.81
CA ILE A 75 -25.38 24.43 32.79
C ILE A 75 -25.24 23.14 31.96
N ILE A 76 -26.08 22.14 32.20
CA ILE A 76 -26.00 20.88 31.45
C ILE A 76 -26.32 21.11 29.96
N GLN A 77 -27.35 21.88 29.63
CA GLN A 77 -27.66 22.26 28.25
C GLN A 77 -26.49 22.97 27.57
N SER A 78 -25.86 23.94 28.25
CA SER A 78 -24.67 24.61 27.73
C SER A 78 -23.51 23.64 27.49
N ASN A 79 -23.25 22.71 28.42
CA ASN A 79 -22.19 21.72 28.28
C ASN A 79 -22.48 20.72 27.16
N CYS A 80 -23.72 20.25 27.04
CA CYS A 80 -24.18 19.40 25.94
C CYS A 80 -24.04 20.11 24.58
N ASN A 81 -24.40 21.39 24.48
CA ASN A 81 -24.20 22.17 23.26
C ASN A 81 -22.73 22.32 22.88
N LYS A 82 -21.84 22.51 23.87
CA LYS A 82 -20.38 22.51 23.63
C LYS A 82 -19.90 21.15 23.14
N ALA A 83 -20.36 20.06 23.75
CA ALA A 83 -20.03 18.71 23.35
C ALA A 83 -20.51 18.39 21.92
N LEU A 84 -21.76 18.76 21.58
CA LEU A 84 -22.31 18.63 20.22
C LEU A 84 -21.43 19.35 19.18
N LYS A 85 -20.99 20.57 19.47
CA LYS A 85 -20.11 21.32 18.58
C LYS A 85 -18.78 20.60 18.33
N VAL A 86 -18.19 20.00 19.37
CA VAL A 86 -16.96 19.20 19.23
C VAL A 86 -17.20 17.94 18.38
N VAL A 87 -18.31 17.24 18.62
CA VAL A 87 -18.71 16.06 17.85
C VAL A 87 -18.92 16.40 16.38
N GLU A 88 -19.65 17.47 16.07
CA GLU A 88 -19.89 17.97 14.71
C GLU A 88 -18.58 18.34 13.99
N GLN A 89 -17.68 19.04 14.68
CA GLN A 89 -16.36 19.39 14.15
C GLN A 89 -15.52 18.14 13.84
N LEU A 90 -15.57 17.13 14.70
CA LEU A 90 -14.86 15.87 14.47
C LEU A 90 -15.47 15.09 13.30
N GLN A 91 -16.80 15.02 13.20
CA GLN A 91 -17.49 14.38 12.08
C GLN A 91 -17.13 15.02 10.73
N ASN A 92 -17.12 16.35 10.65
CA ASN A 92 -16.74 17.10 9.46
C ASN A 92 -15.26 16.90 9.11
N THR A 93 -14.39 16.84 10.12
CA THR A 93 -12.96 16.53 9.93
C THR A 93 -12.77 15.14 9.35
N ILE A 94 -13.42 14.12 9.93
CA ILE A 94 -13.35 12.73 9.43
C ILE A 94 -13.81 12.66 7.96
N LYS A 95 -14.98 13.26 7.65
CA LYS A 95 -15.51 13.31 6.29
C LYS A 95 -14.53 13.94 5.31
N THR A 96 -14.00 15.11 5.66
CA THR A 96 -13.03 15.85 4.82
C THR A 96 -11.73 15.07 4.64
N THR A 97 -11.24 14.38 5.67
CA THR A 97 -10.03 13.55 5.59
C THR A 97 -10.24 12.35 4.67
N ILE A 98 -11.41 11.69 4.73
CA ILE A 98 -11.73 10.61 3.79
C ILE A 98 -11.72 11.15 2.36
N GLU A 99 -12.51 12.18 2.07
CA GLU A 99 -12.72 12.69 0.71
C GLU A 99 -11.45 13.29 0.09
N LYS A 100 -10.70 14.09 0.86
CA LYS A 100 -9.57 14.86 0.30
C LYS A 100 -8.22 14.15 0.40
N ARG A 101 -8.09 13.08 1.18
CA ARG A 101 -6.80 12.42 1.42
C ARG A 101 -6.88 10.92 1.22
N ILE A 102 -7.75 10.23 1.95
CA ILE A 102 -7.80 8.77 1.90
C ILE A 102 -8.27 8.26 0.54
N ASP A 103 -9.26 8.92 -0.08
CA ASP A 103 -9.75 8.53 -1.40
C ASP A 103 -8.69 8.71 -2.50
N PRO A 104 -7.97 9.86 -2.58
CA PRO A 104 -6.78 10.00 -3.42
C PRO A 104 -5.71 8.95 -3.15
N MET A 105 -5.37 8.69 -1.88
CA MET A 105 -4.34 7.69 -1.53
C MET A 105 -4.73 6.27 -1.93
N ILE A 106 -6.02 5.89 -1.81
CA ILE A 106 -6.52 4.62 -2.32
C ILE A 106 -6.30 4.54 -3.83
N LYS A 107 -6.57 5.63 -4.56
CA LYS A 107 -6.38 5.68 -6.01
C LYS A 107 -4.91 5.58 -6.39
N GLU A 108 -4.03 6.33 -5.74
CA GLU A 108 -2.57 6.27 -5.97
C GLU A 108 -2.02 4.88 -5.65
N ALA A 109 -2.45 4.26 -4.54
CA ALA A 109 -2.07 2.90 -4.19
C ALA A 109 -2.54 1.88 -5.25
N GLN A 110 -3.72 2.07 -5.85
CA GLN A 110 -4.21 1.24 -6.96
C GLN A 110 -3.34 1.41 -8.20
N GLU A 111 -2.99 2.64 -8.57
CA GLU A 111 -2.12 2.95 -9.71
C GLU A 111 -0.74 2.33 -9.52
N HIS A 112 -0.13 2.48 -8.35
CA HIS A 112 1.18 1.89 -8.03
C HIS A 112 1.14 0.35 -7.99
N GLN A 113 0.09 -0.23 -7.43
CA GLN A 113 -0.09 -1.69 -7.44
C GLN A 113 -0.21 -2.21 -8.87
N GLN A 114 -0.92 -1.49 -9.75
CA GLN A 114 -1.07 -1.87 -11.15
C GLN A 114 0.24 -1.71 -11.94
N GLU A 115 0.99 -0.64 -11.69
CA GLU A 115 2.34 -0.41 -12.25
C GLU A 115 3.29 -1.54 -11.86
N ALA A 116 3.33 -1.92 -10.58
CA ALA A 116 4.13 -3.04 -10.10
C ALA A 116 3.72 -4.36 -10.79
N ARG A 117 2.42 -4.66 -10.86
CA ARG A 117 1.92 -5.86 -11.55
C ARG A 117 2.32 -5.91 -13.02
N TYR A 118 2.19 -4.78 -13.72
CA TYR A 118 2.61 -4.65 -15.11
C TYR A 118 4.12 -4.88 -15.28
N ASN A 119 4.94 -4.31 -14.38
CA ASN A 119 6.39 -4.51 -14.41
C ASN A 119 6.76 -5.98 -14.16
N LEU A 120 6.10 -6.68 -13.24
CA LEU A 120 6.31 -8.11 -12.99
C LEU A 120 5.99 -8.94 -14.24
N ASP A 121 4.86 -8.66 -14.91
CA ASP A 121 4.46 -9.36 -16.13
C ASP A 121 5.45 -9.09 -17.27
N ARG A 122 5.83 -7.82 -17.45
CA ARG A 122 6.80 -7.40 -18.45
C ARG A 122 8.15 -8.09 -18.26
N SER A 123 8.66 -8.12 -17.03
CA SER A 123 9.93 -8.78 -16.71
C SER A 123 9.85 -10.29 -16.91
N THR A 124 8.71 -10.91 -16.62
CA THR A 124 8.50 -12.35 -16.81
C THR A 124 8.53 -12.73 -18.29
N GLU A 125 7.79 -12.00 -19.13
CA GLU A 125 7.80 -12.26 -20.58
C GLU A 125 9.16 -11.94 -21.21
N LYS A 126 9.83 -10.88 -20.75
CA LYS A 126 11.20 -10.54 -21.17
C LYS A 126 12.19 -11.64 -20.79
N PHE A 127 12.09 -12.21 -19.59
CA PHE A 127 12.93 -13.32 -19.15
C PHE A 127 12.71 -14.56 -20.02
N ILE A 128 11.45 -14.98 -20.22
CA ILE A 128 11.09 -16.11 -21.08
C ILE A 128 11.63 -15.92 -22.51
N LEU A 129 11.47 -14.71 -23.07
CA LEU A 129 11.97 -14.39 -24.40
C LEU A 129 13.49 -14.45 -24.48
N ASN A 130 14.20 -13.87 -23.50
CA ASN A 130 15.66 -13.89 -23.48
C ASN A 130 16.21 -15.32 -23.36
N LEU A 131 15.64 -16.15 -22.49
CA LEU A 131 16.04 -17.55 -22.39
C LEU A 131 15.83 -18.32 -23.70
N THR A 132 14.69 -18.11 -24.34
CA THR A 132 14.36 -18.75 -25.62
C THR A 132 15.34 -18.33 -26.72
N ASN A 133 15.57 -17.03 -26.85
CA ASN A 133 16.48 -16.48 -27.85
C ASN A 133 17.93 -16.88 -27.59
N SER A 134 18.38 -16.87 -26.34
CA SER A 134 19.72 -17.32 -25.97
C SER A 134 19.91 -18.79 -26.30
N ALA A 135 18.96 -19.66 -25.96
CA ALA A 135 19.09 -21.08 -26.27
C ALA A 135 19.17 -21.34 -27.77
N PHE A 136 18.32 -20.70 -28.58
CA PHE A 136 18.37 -20.85 -30.04
C PHE A 136 19.62 -20.24 -30.66
N TYR A 137 20.09 -19.12 -30.13
CA TYR A 137 21.35 -18.51 -30.57
C TYR A 137 22.53 -19.46 -30.35
N GLU A 138 22.67 -20.05 -29.16
CA GLU A 138 23.77 -20.98 -28.88
C GLU A 138 23.66 -22.26 -29.74
N ILE A 139 22.45 -22.76 -30.03
CA ILE A 139 22.26 -23.91 -30.93
C ILE A 139 22.71 -23.58 -32.36
N ASP A 140 22.41 -22.38 -32.87
CA ASP A 140 22.85 -21.93 -34.19
C ASP A 140 24.38 -21.71 -34.25
N GLN A 141 24.99 -21.26 -33.15
CA GLN A 141 26.46 -21.19 -33.02
C GLN A 141 27.06 -22.59 -33.06
N PHE A 142 26.57 -23.51 -32.23
CA PHE A 142 26.98 -24.92 -32.23
C PHE A 142 26.92 -25.55 -33.63
N LYS A 143 25.83 -25.32 -34.38
CA LYS A 143 25.68 -25.79 -35.76
C LYS A 143 26.78 -25.26 -36.68
N SER A 144 27.09 -23.98 -36.54
CA SER A 144 28.06 -23.27 -37.37
C SER A 144 29.49 -23.73 -37.06
N ASP A 145 29.83 -23.82 -35.77
CA ASP A 145 31.14 -24.26 -35.29
C ASP A 145 31.43 -25.71 -35.72
N LEU A 146 30.47 -26.61 -35.53
CA LEU A 146 30.64 -28.01 -35.91
C LEU A 146 30.75 -28.19 -37.43
N ARG A 147 30.00 -27.39 -38.21
CA ARG A 147 30.13 -27.36 -39.68
C ARG A 147 31.53 -26.90 -40.10
N GLU A 148 32.02 -25.80 -39.52
CA GLU A 148 33.33 -25.25 -39.86
C GLU A 148 34.44 -26.24 -39.58
N LYS A 149 34.46 -26.84 -38.37
CA LYS A 149 35.42 -27.88 -38.01
C LYS A 149 35.41 -29.04 -39.00
N MET A 150 34.22 -29.55 -39.34
CA MET A 150 34.11 -30.65 -40.30
C MET A 150 34.60 -30.27 -41.70
N TYR A 151 34.38 -29.03 -42.14
CA TYR A 151 34.87 -28.57 -43.43
C TYR A 151 36.39 -28.48 -43.49
N VAL A 152 37.05 -28.09 -42.39
CA VAL A 152 38.51 -28.12 -42.26
C VAL A 152 39.03 -29.54 -42.43
N HIS A 153 38.41 -30.53 -41.76
CA HIS A 153 38.81 -31.93 -41.85
C HIS A 153 38.59 -32.53 -43.24
N ILE A 154 37.44 -32.28 -43.87
CA ILE A 154 37.13 -32.74 -45.24
C ILE A 154 38.13 -32.14 -46.25
N ASN A 155 38.52 -30.88 -46.09
CA ASN A 155 39.48 -30.23 -46.98
C ASN A 155 40.90 -30.80 -46.85
N LYS A 156 41.28 -31.30 -45.66
CA LYS A 156 42.60 -31.90 -45.36
C LYS A 156 42.77 -33.33 -45.89
N ASN A 157 41.74 -33.93 -46.50
CA ASN A 157 41.79 -35.27 -47.11
C ASN A 157 42.20 -36.40 -46.13
N ILE A 158 41.70 -36.29 -44.89
CA ILE A 158 41.88 -37.25 -43.80
C ILE A 158 41.25 -38.60 -44.17
N GLU A 159 41.80 -39.71 -43.65
CA GLU A 159 41.26 -41.05 -43.87
C GLU A 159 39.81 -41.19 -43.37
N ASP A 160 39.05 -42.04 -44.05
CA ASP A 160 37.59 -42.16 -43.88
C ASP A 160 37.18 -42.56 -42.46
N GLU A 161 37.94 -43.45 -41.79
CA GLU A 161 37.68 -43.84 -40.40
C GLU A 161 38.08 -42.75 -39.40
N GLU A 162 39.20 -42.08 -39.62
CA GLU A 162 39.66 -40.96 -38.80
C GLU A 162 38.64 -39.80 -38.85
N CYS A 163 38.06 -39.52 -40.02
CA CYS A 163 37.02 -38.49 -40.17
C CYS A 163 35.73 -38.81 -39.37
N LYS A 164 35.35 -40.10 -39.29
CA LYS A 164 34.17 -40.53 -38.51
C LYS A 164 34.39 -40.37 -37.01
N GLU A 165 35.57 -40.74 -36.53
CA GLU A 165 35.94 -40.60 -35.12
C GLU A 165 36.01 -39.13 -34.72
N ILE A 166 36.61 -38.28 -35.57
CA ILE A 166 36.64 -36.83 -35.41
C ILE A 166 35.22 -36.26 -35.34
N PHE A 167 34.32 -36.58 -36.30
CA PHE A 167 32.94 -36.07 -36.28
C PHE A 167 32.23 -36.44 -34.97
N LYS A 168 32.36 -37.68 -34.51
CA LYS A 168 31.73 -38.15 -33.28
C LYS A 168 32.25 -37.40 -32.06
N ASN A 169 33.57 -37.22 -31.97
CA ASN A 169 34.20 -36.53 -30.84
C ASN A 169 33.83 -35.05 -30.83
N GLU A 170 33.89 -34.38 -31.99
CA GLU A 170 33.49 -32.98 -32.14
C GLU A 170 32.00 -32.76 -31.87
N LEU A 171 31.14 -33.71 -32.25
CA LEU A 171 29.72 -33.66 -31.92
C LEU A 171 29.49 -33.73 -30.41
N ILE A 172 30.14 -34.68 -29.71
CA ILE A 172 29.98 -34.84 -28.26
C ILE A 172 30.51 -33.60 -27.53
N GLN A 173 31.72 -33.15 -27.87
CA GLN A 173 32.32 -31.97 -27.26
C GLN A 173 31.52 -30.70 -27.56
N GLY A 174 31.09 -30.49 -28.80
CA GLY A 174 30.28 -29.31 -29.17
C GLY A 174 28.95 -29.28 -28.43
N ILE A 175 28.36 -30.45 -28.15
CA ILE A 175 27.14 -30.54 -27.34
C ILE A 175 27.41 -30.21 -25.87
N GLU A 176 28.56 -30.62 -25.31
CA GLU A 176 28.98 -30.23 -23.95
C GLU A 176 29.25 -28.72 -23.84
N THR A 177 29.86 -28.12 -24.86
CA THR A 177 30.08 -26.66 -24.94
C THR A 177 28.75 -25.91 -25.04
N LEU A 178 27.86 -26.32 -25.95
CA LEU A 178 26.51 -25.77 -26.10
C LEU A 178 25.76 -25.76 -24.75
N HIS A 179 25.90 -26.84 -24.00
CA HIS A 179 25.29 -26.97 -22.69
C HIS A 179 25.78 -25.90 -21.70
N GLU A 180 27.10 -25.74 -21.57
CA GLU A 180 27.68 -24.75 -20.64
C GLU A 180 27.40 -23.30 -21.09
N ASP A 181 27.36 -23.04 -22.39
CA ASP A 181 27.03 -21.72 -22.94
C ASP A 181 25.57 -21.34 -22.61
N ILE A 182 24.62 -22.24 -22.84
CA ILE A 182 23.21 -22.01 -22.49
C ILE A 182 23.07 -21.79 -20.97
N LYS A 183 23.75 -22.59 -20.15
CA LYS A 183 23.77 -22.44 -18.68
C LYS A 183 24.31 -21.09 -18.24
N TRP A 184 25.37 -20.62 -18.87
CA TRP A 184 25.91 -19.31 -18.58
C TRP A 184 24.92 -18.19 -18.92
N ARG A 185 24.34 -18.22 -20.14
CA ARG A 185 23.30 -17.26 -20.58
C ARG A 185 22.07 -17.25 -19.69
N PHE A 186 21.64 -18.42 -19.23
CA PHE A 186 20.46 -18.55 -18.38
C PHE A 186 20.70 -17.91 -17.02
N ARG A 187 21.86 -18.14 -16.41
CA ARG A 187 22.25 -17.48 -15.16
C ARG A 187 22.29 -15.96 -15.27
N GLU A 188 22.72 -15.42 -16.41
CA GLU A 188 22.64 -13.97 -16.65
C GLU A 188 21.19 -13.47 -16.72
N CYS A 189 20.34 -14.19 -17.44
CA CYS A 189 18.90 -13.87 -17.53
C CYS A 189 18.24 -13.90 -16.15
N GLU A 190 18.58 -14.89 -15.32
CA GLU A 190 18.06 -15.07 -13.96
C GLU A 190 18.43 -13.89 -13.06
N LYS A 191 19.72 -13.50 -13.05
CA LYS A 191 20.19 -12.33 -12.28
C LYS A 191 19.49 -11.04 -12.69
N ARG A 192 19.31 -10.82 -14.00
CA ARG A 192 18.60 -9.64 -14.50
C ARG A 192 17.14 -9.67 -14.09
N PHE A 193 16.47 -10.81 -14.23
CA PHE A 193 15.08 -10.98 -13.83
C PHE A 193 14.88 -10.75 -12.33
N ASP A 194 15.72 -11.36 -11.49
CA ASP A 194 15.73 -11.15 -10.03
C ASP A 194 15.82 -9.66 -9.67
N GLY A 195 16.75 -8.93 -10.30
CA GLY A 195 16.91 -7.50 -10.10
C GLY A 195 15.67 -6.69 -10.48
N GLU A 196 15.07 -6.98 -11.65
CA GLU A 196 13.87 -6.28 -12.12
C GLU A 196 12.64 -6.53 -11.21
N ILE A 197 12.45 -7.76 -10.73
CA ILE A 197 11.36 -8.11 -9.80
C ILE A 197 11.56 -7.42 -8.43
N LYS A 198 12.79 -7.46 -7.89
CA LYS A 198 13.13 -6.80 -6.63
C LYS A 198 12.90 -5.28 -6.71
N GLU A 199 13.27 -4.67 -7.82
CA GLU A 199 13.10 -3.22 -8.02
C GLU A 199 11.63 -2.83 -8.09
N ALA A 200 10.81 -3.54 -8.88
CA ALA A 200 9.37 -3.27 -8.98
C ALA A 200 8.66 -3.31 -7.61
N ILE A 201 9.09 -4.23 -6.74
CA ILE A 201 8.48 -4.42 -5.42
C ILE A 201 8.99 -3.40 -4.42
N LYS A 202 10.30 -3.09 -4.42
CA LYS A 202 10.87 -2.01 -3.61
C LYS A 202 10.24 -0.66 -3.92
N GLN A 203 10.02 -0.36 -5.20
CA GLN A 203 9.36 0.87 -5.62
C GLN A 203 7.93 0.96 -5.08
N LEU A 204 7.17 -0.13 -5.18
CA LEU A 204 5.83 -0.20 -4.60
C LEU A 204 5.86 0.04 -3.08
N GLU A 205 6.74 -0.68 -2.36
CA GLU A 205 6.89 -0.56 -0.90
C GLU A 205 7.25 0.87 -0.48
N TYR A 206 8.20 1.51 -1.19
CA TYR A 206 8.62 2.88 -0.93
C TYR A 206 7.45 3.87 -1.08
N ARG A 207 6.69 3.79 -2.18
CA ARG A 207 5.56 4.69 -2.44
C ARG A 207 4.44 4.55 -1.41
N ILE A 208 4.19 3.34 -0.91
CA ILE A 208 3.21 3.10 0.16
C ILE A 208 3.69 3.70 1.49
N LYS A 209 4.96 3.47 1.85
CA LYS A 209 5.53 4.03 3.09
C LYS A 209 5.50 5.56 3.07
N ASP A 210 5.87 6.17 1.95
CA ASP A 210 5.83 7.62 1.76
C ASP A 210 4.41 8.18 1.91
N SER A 211 3.43 7.53 1.27
CA SER A 211 2.01 7.89 1.38
C SER A 211 1.48 7.78 2.81
N LEU A 212 1.89 6.74 3.57
CA LEU A 212 1.52 6.58 4.98
C LEU A 212 2.13 7.66 5.87
N ALA A 213 3.42 7.98 5.70
CA ALA A 213 4.10 9.02 6.47
C ALA A 213 3.45 10.41 6.24
N MET A 214 3.03 10.71 5.01
CA MET A 214 2.32 11.96 4.72
C MET A 214 0.96 12.05 5.46
N LEU A 215 0.26 10.93 5.64
CA LEU A 215 -1.02 10.89 6.37
C LEU A 215 -0.83 11.15 7.86
N GLU A 216 0.21 10.58 8.48
CA GLU A 216 0.53 10.77 9.90
C GLU A 216 0.77 12.25 10.22
N HIS A 217 1.61 12.93 9.43
CA HIS A 217 1.89 14.36 9.59
C HIS A 217 0.65 15.26 9.47
N ILE A 218 -0.26 14.96 8.55
CA ILE A 218 -1.48 15.77 8.34
C ILE A 218 -2.50 15.56 9.46
N SER A 219 -2.50 14.40 10.12
CA SER A 219 -3.39 14.12 11.26
C SER A 219 -3.05 14.99 12.49
N ILE A 220 -1.75 15.17 12.75
CA ILE A 220 -1.23 15.96 13.88
C ILE A 220 -1.63 17.44 13.74
N ASP A 221 -1.56 18.00 12.52
CA ASP A 221 -1.82 19.43 12.26
C ASP A 221 -3.31 19.82 12.44
N ARG A 222 -4.24 18.85 12.41
CA ARG A 222 -5.69 19.09 12.60
C ARG A 222 -6.19 18.87 14.02
N GLY A 223 -5.30 18.62 14.98
CA GLY A 223 -5.66 18.50 16.40
C GLY A 223 -6.30 17.17 16.81
N PHE A 224 -6.20 16.11 15.98
CA PHE A 224 -6.63 14.76 16.31
C PHE A 224 -5.58 13.73 15.89
N ASN A 225 -5.01 13.00 16.85
CA ASN A 225 -4.02 11.96 16.58
C ASN A 225 -4.71 10.68 16.10
N LEU A 226 -4.58 10.38 14.80
CA LEU A 226 -5.04 9.12 14.24
C LEU A 226 -3.87 8.14 14.20
N ASN A 227 -3.61 7.47 15.33
CA ASN A 227 -2.62 6.41 15.42
C ASN A 227 -3.19 5.15 14.75
N PHE A 228 -3.03 5.06 13.43
CA PHE A 228 -3.40 3.87 12.68
C PHE A 228 -2.25 2.87 12.71
N ASP A 229 -2.44 1.76 13.42
CA ASP A 229 -1.58 0.58 13.30
C ASP A 229 -1.93 -0.15 11.99
N ILE A 230 -1.48 0.44 10.88
CA ILE A 230 -1.71 -0.06 9.52
C ILE A 230 -0.36 -0.46 8.93
N ASP A 231 -0.21 -1.76 8.79
CA ASP A 231 0.82 -2.41 8.00
C ASP A 231 0.78 -1.88 6.54
N SER A 232 1.89 -1.99 5.79
CA SER A 232 1.96 -1.52 4.40
C SER A 232 1.11 -2.35 3.42
N GLY A 233 0.40 -3.38 3.89
CA GLY A 233 -0.28 -4.38 3.06
C GLY A 233 0.71 -5.24 2.25
N ILE A 234 2.00 -5.07 2.55
CA ILE A 234 3.13 -5.73 1.98
C ILE A 234 3.82 -6.47 3.11
N ASP A 235 3.55 -7.76 3.19
CA ASP A 235 4.15 -8.63 4.19
C ASP A 235 5.61 -8.88 3.80
N GLY A 236 6.53 -8.16 4.46
CA GLY A 236 7.96 -8.26 4.20
C GLY A 236 8.51 -9.69 4.36
N THR A 237 7.92 -10.50 5.22
CA THR A 237 8.29 -11.91 5.41
C THR A 237 7.78 -12.79 4.27
N LYS A 238 6.55 -12.56 3.78
CA LYS A 238 6.02 -13.23 2.57
C LYS A 238 6.72 -12.79 1.29
N LEU A 239 7.17 -11.53 1.21
CA LEU A 239 7.99 -11.07 0.10
C LEU A 239 9.41 -11.64 0.16
N ALA A 240 10.04 -11.67 1.33
CA ALA A 240 11.34 -12.32 1.50
C ALA A 240 11.29 -13.82 1.17
N THR A 241 10.15 -14.49 1.35
CA THR A 241 10.00 -15.90 0.96
C THR A 241 9.64 -16.08 -0.52
N SER A 242 9.01 -15.11 -1.17
CA SER A 242 8.61 -15.19 -2.60
C SER A 242 9.63 -14.57 -3.58
N ILE A 243 10.47 -13.65 -3.12
CA ILE A 243 11.51 -12.94 -3.89
C ILE A 243 12.91 -13.18 -3.31
N GLY A 244 13.01 -13.55 -2.03
CA GLY A 244 14.28 -14.00 -1.48
C GLY A 244 14.61 -15.41 -1.97
N ASP A 245 15.77 -15.87 -1.55
CA ASP A 245 16.45 -17.04 -2.08
C ASP A 245 15.50 -18.23 -2.28
N LEU A 246 14.62 -18.58 -1.34
CA LEU A 246 13.73 -19.74 -1.51
C LEU A 246 12.72 -19.66 -2.67
N GLY A 247 12.12 -18.50 -2.93
CA GLY A 247 11.01 -18.36 -3.89
C GLY A 247 11.47 -18.35 -5.35
N LEU A 248 12.52 -17.57 -5.62
CA LEU A 248 13.12 -17.47 -6.95
C LEU A 248 14.12 -18.60 -7.24
N LEU A 249 14.84 -19.15 -6.25
CA LEU A 249 15.69 -20.34 -6.48
C LEU A 249 14.86 -21.52 -6.98
N GLY A 250 13.60 -21.68 -6.55
CA GLY A 250 12.72 -22.71 -7.07
C GLY A 250 12.41 -22.54 -8.57
N ILE A 251 12.40 -21.31 -9.08
CA ILE A 251 12.29 -21.02 -10.52
C ILE A 251 13.64 -21.29 -11.19
N PHE A 252 14.75 -20.77 -10.66
CA PHE A 252 16.09 -20.92 -11.26
C PHE A 252 16.55 -22.38 -11.32
N ASN A 253 16.30 -23.17 -10.27
CA ASN A 253 16.60 -24.60 -10.26
C ASN A 253 15.78 -25.37 -11.31
N ALA A 254 14.54 -24.95 -11.59
CA ALA A 254 13.76 -25.54 -12.65
C ALA A 254 14.37 -25.20 -14.03
N TRP A 255 14.80 -23.96 -14.25
CA TRP A 255 15.35 -23.56 -15.54
C TRP A 255 16.82 -23.93 -15.75
N ASN A 256 17.52 -24.38 -14.70
CA ASN A 256 18.91 -24.84 -14.75
C ASN A 256 19.14 -25.90 -15.84
N PRO A 257 19.80 -25.54 -16.96
CA PRO A 257 20.00 -26.45 -18.09
C PRO A 257 20.83 -27.69 -17.72
N MET A 258 21.62 -27.65 -16.63
CA MET A 258 22.34 -28.84 -16.11
C MET A 258 21.44 -30.05 -15.88
N GLY A 259 20.17 -29.85 -15.52
CA GLY A 259 19.24 -30.95 -15.27
C GLY A 259 18.51 -31.47 -16.50
N TRP A 260 18.52 -30.74 -17.62
CA TRP A 260 17.65 -31.05 -18.75
C TRP A 260 18.32 -30.97 -20.12
N LEU A 261 19.19 -29.99 -20.32
CA LEU A 261 20.09 -29.91 -21.48
C LEU A 261 21.31 -30.84 -21.34
N ALA A 262 21.58 -31.40 -20.16
CA ALA A 262 22.57 -32.47 -20.00
C ALA A 262 21.88 -33.72 -20.52
N LEU A 263 21.96 -33.86 -21.83
CA LEU A 263 21.19 -34.77 -22.64
C LEU A 263 21.16 -36.14 -21.98
N THR A 264 19.97 -36.56 -21.59
CA THR A 264 19.72 -37.93 -21.18
C THR A 264 20.39 -38.86 -22.18
N ALA A 265 21.07 -39.91 -21.73
CA ALA A 265 21.88 -40.80 -22.58
C ALA A 265 21.17 -41.20 -23.90
N GLY A 266 19.83 -41.27 -23.92
CA GLY A 266 19.02 -41.49 -25.10
C GLY A 266 19.10 -40.42 -26.21
N ILE A 267 19.18 -39.12 -25.90
CA ILE A 267 19.29 -38.06 -26.93
C ILE A 267 20.69 -38.07 -27.54
N ILE A 268 21.77 -38.09 -26.74
CA ILE A 268 23.14 -38.20 -27.28
C ILE A 268 23.28 -39.49 -28.10
N THR A 269 22.79 -40.63 -27.61
CA THR A 269 22.82 -41.89 -28.36
C THR A 269 22.02 -41.79 -29.66
N GLY A 270 20.87 -41.10 -29.66
CA GLY A 270 20.06 -40.85 -30.84
C GLY A 270 20.72 -39.91 -31.85
N LEU A 271 21.42 -38.87 -31.39
CA LEU A 271 22.19 -37.93 -32.23
C LEU A 271 23.43 -38.62 -32.82
N VAL A 272 24.14 -39.42 -32.02
CA VAL A 272 25.22 -40.29 -32.50
C VAL A 272 24.68 -41.34 -33.47
N GLY A 273 23.46 -41.85 -33.27
CA GLY A 273 22.79 -42.75 -34.20
C GLY A 273 22.52 -42.11 -35.57
N ILE A 274 22.06 -40.84 -35.57
CA ILE A 274 21.94 -40.05 -36.81
C ILE A 274 23.33 -39.91 -37.45
N ALA A 275 24.36 -39.53 -36.68
CA ALA A 275 25.74 -39.42 -37.15
C ALA A 275 26.28 -40.72 -37.79
N ARG A 276 25.97 -41.88 -37.19
CA ARG A 276 26.39 -43.21 -37.69
C ARG A 276 25.82 -43.55 -39.04
N SER A 277 24.60 -43.12 -39.35
CA SER A 277 23.93 -43.43 -40.62
C SER A 277 24.65 -42.87 -41.86
N ILE A 278 25.68 -42.05 -41.65
CA ILE A 278 26.34 -41.23 -42.66
C ILE A 278 27.80 -41.61 -42.88
N TRP A 279 28.33 -42.50 -42.03
CA TRP A 279 29.69 -43.03 -42.15
C TRP A 279 30.01 -43.61 -43.53
N SER A 280 29.00 -44.10 -44.25
CA SER A 280 29.14 -44.57 -45.63
C SER A 280 29.53 -43.48 -46.64
N PHE A 281 29.22 -42.20 -46.36
CA PHE A 281 29.48 -41.07 -47.26
C PHE A 281 30.84 -40.41 -47.05
N PHE A 282 31.49 -40.67 -45.91
CA PHE A 282 32.86 -40.21 -45.68
C PHE A 282 33.90 -40.99 -46.49
N SER A 283 33.50 -42.00 -47.27
CA SER A 283 34.46 -42.79 -48.03
C SER A 283 35.18 -41.98 -49.13
N SER A 284 36.45 -42.28 -49.40
CA SER A 284 37.27 -41.73 -50.50
C SER A 284 36.63 -41.82 -51.90
N ARG A 285 35.61 -42.66 -52.07
CA ARG A 285 34.81 -42.77 -53.31
C ARG A 285 33.88 -41.58 -53.57
N TYR A 286 33.61 -40.74 -52.58
CA TYR A 286 32.72 -39.58 -52.73
C TYR A 286 33.51 -38.27 -52.92
N LYS A 287 32.97 -37.36 -53.74
CA LYS A 287 33.56 -36.03 -53.93
C LYS A 287 33.42 -35.21 -52.65
N ARG A 288 34.41 -34.38 -52.32
CA ARG A 288 34.38 -33.48 -51.13
C ARG A 288 33.11 -32.63 -51.04
N SER A 289 32.56 -32.21 -52.17
CA SER A 289 31.28 -31.46 -52.22
C SER A 289 30.09 -32.31 -51.75
N GLN A 290 30.08 -33.62 -52.00
CA GLN A 290 29.06 -34.54 -51.52
C GLN A 290 29.20 -34.78 -50.01
N GLN A 291 30.43 -34.96 -49.51
CA GLN A 291 30.72 -35.08 -48.08
C GLN A 291 30.24 -33.85 -47.29
N LYS A 292 30.52 -32.64 -47.79
CA LYS A 292 30.05 -31.38 -47.17
C LYS A 292 28.54 -31.28 -47.14
N LYS A 293 27.87 -31.59 -48.26
CA LYS A 293 26.39 -31.57 -48.36
C LYS A 293 25.75 -32.54 -47.37
N GLU A 294 26.35 -33.72 -47.19
CA GLU A 294 25.84 -34.70 -46.26
C GLU A 294 26.09 -34.27 -44.80
N VAL A 295 27.26 -33.71 -44.47
CA VAL A 295 27.50 -33.07 -43.16
C VAL A 295 26.44 -32.01 -42.86
N ASP A 296 26.16 -31.11 -43.79
CA ASP A 296 25.16 -30.05 -43.62
C ASP A 296 23.76 -30.58 -43.30
N LYS A 297 23.31 -31.57 -44.06
CA LYS A 297 22.00 -32.20 -43.89
C LYS A 297 21.86 -32.84 -42.50
N ASN A 298 22.92 -33.47 -42.02
CA ASN A 298 22.87 -34.21 -40.76
C ASN A 298 23.07 -33.32 -39.54
N LEU A 299 23.92 -32.31 -39.65
CA LEU A 299 23.97 -31.23 -38.67
C LEU A 299 22.62 -30.53 -38.54
N HIS A 300 21.91 -30.34 -39.65
CA HIS A 300 20.56 -29.79 -39.61
C HIS A 300 19.58 -30.69 -38.83
N GLN A 301 19.58 -32.01 -39.07
CA GLN A 301 18.73 -32.96 -38.33
C GLN A 301 19.09 -33.05 -36.84
N ILE A 302 20.38 -33.03 -36.51
CA ILE A 302 20.89 -33.01 -35.13
C ILE A 302 20.38 -31.76 -34.42
N CYS A 303 20.58 -30.59 -35.02
CA CYS A 303 20.14 -29.32 -34.45
C CYS A 303 18.62 -29.23 -34.34
N GLU A 304 17.87 -29.75 -35.31
CA GLU A 304 16.41 -29.78 -35.26
C GLU A 304 15.89 -30.56 -34.04
N LYS A 305 16.49 -31.73 -33.74
CA LYS A 305 16.15 -32.49 -32.54
C LYS A 305 16.48 -31.75 -31.25
N ILE A 306 17.63 -31.05 -31.21
CA ILE A 306 18.02 -30.23 -30.06
C ILE A 306 17.03 -29.07 -29.88
N VAL A 307 16.68 -28.36 -30.95
CA VAL A 307 15.69 -27.27 -30.95
C VAL A 307 14.33 -27.76 -30.45
N GLN A 308 13.86 -28.92 -30.93
CA GLN A 308 12.59 -29.49 -30.48
C GLN A 308 12.59 -29.83 -28.99
N ASP A 309 13.65 -30.49 -28.49
CA ASP A 309 13.78 -30.81 -27.07
C ASP A 309 13.82 -29.54 -26.21
N VAL A 310 14.66 -28.57 -26.59
CA VAL A 310 14.79 -27.29 -25.90
C VAL A 310 13.45 -26.55 -25.88
N LYS A 311 12.78 -26.41 -27.02
CA LYS A 311 11.49 -25.74 -27.13
C LYS A 311 10.44 -26.40 -26.23
N SER A 312 10.32 -27.73 -26.26
CA SER A 312 9.34 -28.45 -25.45
C SER A 312 9.51 -28.21 -23.94
N ARG A 313 10.77 -28.15 -23.48
CA ARG A 313 11.12 -27.97 -22.07
C ARG A 313 11.04 -26.50 -21.64
N LEU A 314 11.34 -25.54 -22.53
CA LEU A 314 11.05 -24.14 -22.27
C LEU A 314 9.53 -23.94 -22.12
N GLU A 315 8.72 -24.46 -23.05
CA GLU A 315 7.25 -24.32 -23.01
C GLU A 315 6.64 -24.93 -21.75
N SER A 316 7.08 -26.12 -21.33
CA SER A 316 6.55 -26.77 -20.12
C SER A 316 6.83 -25.97 -18.85
N ARG A 317 7.95 -25.24 -18.79
CA ARG A 317 8.36 -24.44 -17.63
C ARG A 317 7.82 -23.01 -17.62
N LYS A 318 7.35 -22.48 -18.77
CA LYS A 318 6.71 -21.14 -18.83
C LYS A 318 5.50 -21.03 -17.90
N LYS A 319 4.73 -22.11 -17.76
CA LYS A 319 3.54 -22.12 -16.90
C LYS A 319 3.91 -21.95 -15.42
N ASP A 320 4.97 -22.61 -14.95
CA ASP A 320 5.41 -22.57 -13.55
C ASP A 320 5.83 -21.15 -13.11
N ILE A 321 6.62 -20.45 -13.93
CA ILE A 321 7.05 -19.09 -13.60
C ILE A 321 5.86 -18.11 -13.58
N ARG A 322 4.94 -18.23 -14.54
CA ARG A 322 3.72 -17.39 -14.55
C ARG A 322 2.87 -17.63 -13.31
N GLU A 323 2.63 -18.88 -12.92
CA GLU A 323 1.87 -19.20 -11.70
C GLU A 323 2.52 -18.64 -10.43
N LYS A 324 3.84 -18.71 -10.32
CA LYS A 324 4.57 -18.14 -9.18
C LYS A 324 4.50 -16.61 -9.14
N ILE A 325 4.58 -15.96 -10.30
CA ILE A 325 4.40 -14.51 -10.41
C ILE A 325 2.96 -14.09 -10.12
N GLU A 326 1.95 -14.87 -10.51
CA GLU A 326 0.56 -14.62 -10.09
C GLU A 326 0.40 -14.71 -8.56
N LYS A 327 1.01 -15.71 -7.92
CA LYS A 327 1.01 -15.81 -6.45
C LYS A 327 1.69 -14.61 -5.80
N LEU A 328 2.79 -14.13 -6.36
CA LEU A 328 3.47 -12.91 -5.91
C LEU A 328 2.55 -11.68 -6.04
N LYS A 329 1.90 -11.50 -7.20
CA LYS A 329 0.94 -10.41 -7.45
C LYS A 329 -0.27 -10.44 -6.51
N ALA A 330 -0.73 -11.63 -6.12
CA ALA A 330 -1.84 -11.82 -5.19
C ALA A 330 -1.49 -11.42 -3.74
N ASN A 331 -0.20 -11.44 -3.39
CA ASN A 331 0.30 -11.04 -2.07
C ASN A 331 0.56 -9.54 -1.95
N LEU A 332 0.67 -8.80 -3.07
CA LEU A 332 0.76 -7.34 -3.06
C LEU A 332 -0.62 -6.74 -2.81
N ARG A 333 -0.99 -6.44 -1.56
CA ARG A 333 -2.33 -5.94 -1.18
C ARG A 333 -2.34 -4.56 -0.46
N PRO A 334 -1.62 -3.55 -0.97
CA PRO A 334 -1.58 -2.25 -0.30
C PRO A 334 -2.92 -1.51 -0.28
N VAL A 335 -3.75 -1.70 -1.31
CA VAL A 335 -5.07 -1.07 -1.45
C VAL A 335 -6.04 -1.52 -0.35
N ASP A 336 -5.95 -2.77 0.09
CA ASP A 336 -6.86 -3.34 1.09
C ASP A 336 -6.68 -2.65 2.45
N ASN A 337 -5.46 -2.24 2.78
CA ASN A 337 -5.14 -1.56 4.02
C ASN A 337 -5.69 -0.13 4.05
N TYR A 338 -5.55 0.63 2.97
CA TYR A 338 -6.20 1.94 2.87
C TYR A 338 -7.74 1.85 2.87
N LYS A 339 -8.32 0.81 2.25
CA LYS A 339 -9.76 0.55 2.33
C LYS A 339 -10.22 0.22 3.75
N ARG A 340 -9.43 -0.55 4.51
CA ARG A 340 -9.70 -0.86 5.92
C ARG A 340 -9.70 0.41 6.77
N MET A 341 -8.72 1.29 6.58
CA MET A 341 -8.66 2.61 7.24
C MET A 341 -9.92 3.44 6.97
N LYS A 342 -10.29 3.57 5.69
CA LYS A 342 -11.49 4.28 5.26
C LYS A 342 -12.74 3.74 5.97
N ARG A 343 -12.85 2.42 6.12
CA ARG A 343 -13.98 1.78 6.80
C ARG A 343 -14.02 2.14 8.28
N GLN A 344 -12.90 2.04 9.00
CA GLN A 344 -12.83 2.40 10.42
C GLN A 344 -13.20 3.87 10.68
N LEU A 345 -12.77 4.78 9.79
CA LEU A 345 -13.15 6.19 9.90
C LEU A 345 -14.64 6.42 9.63
N LYS A 346 -15.23 5.71 8.67
CA LYS A 346 -16.69 5.74 8.46
C LYS A 346 -17.44 5.23 9.69
N GLU A 347 -17.01 4.10 10.27
CA GLU A 347 -17.59 3.55 11.50
C GLU A 347 -17.47 4.54 12.67
N ALA A 348 -16.34 5.23 12.81
CA ALA A 348 -16.15 6.28 13.82
C ALA A 348 -17.09 7.48 13.58
N HIS A 349 -17.26 7.92 12.33
CA HIS A 349 -18.18 8.99 11.95
C HIS A 349 -19.64 8.64 12.31
N GLU A 350 -20.06 7.39 12.05
CA GLU A 350 -21.39 6.88 12.42
C GLU A 350 -21.58 6.84 13.94
N ARG A 351 -20.59 6.33 14.69
CA ARG A 351 -20.60 6.33 16.17
C ARG A 351 -20.75 7.72 16.76
N LEU A 352 -20.06 8.71 16.19
CA LEU A 352 -20.22 10.12 16.58
C LEU A 352 -21.65 10.63 16.31
N GLY A 353 -22.31 10.14 15.26
CA GLY A 353 -23.72 10.43 14.98
C GLY A 353 -24.63 9.92 16.09
N TYR A 354 -24.43 8.70 16.57
CA TYR A 354 -25.17 8.15 17.72
C TYR A 354 -24.91 8.93 19.01
N ILE A 355 -23.68 9.37 19.25
CA ILE A 355 -23.34 10.21 20.41
C ILE A 355 -24.05 11.56 20.32
N SER A 356 -24.03 12.20 19.14
CA SER A 356 -24.75 13.45 18.90
C SER A 356 -26.25 13.30 19.20
N HIS A 357 -26.87 12.26 18.66
CA HIS A 357 -28.28 11.94 18.92
C HIS A 357 -28.57 11.74 20.43
N SER A 358 -27.70 11.02 21.14
CA SER A 358 -27.83 10.77 22.58
C SER A 358 -27.72 12.05 23.41
N ILE A 359 -26.83 12.97 23.02
CA ILE A 359 -26.69 14.29 23.66
C ILE A 359 -27.96 15.12 23.41
N HIS A 360 -28.51 15.10 22.19
CA HIS A 360 -29.79 15.76 21.89
C HIS A 360 -30.92 15.23 22.77
N LEU A 361 -31.06 13.91 22.93
CA LEU A 361 -32.06 13.31 23.83
C LEU A 361 -31.89 13.77 25.29
N THR A 362 -30.65 13.92 25.76
CA THR A 362 -30.34 14.40 27.11
C THR A 362 -30.80 15.86 27.30
N ILE A 363 -30.59 16.72 26.29
CA ILE A 363 -31.07 18.10 26.30
C ILE A 363 -32.61 18.12 26.35
N SER A 364 -33.28 17.33 25.50
CA SER A 364 -34.74 17.29 25.43
C SER A 364 -35.40 16.84 26.74
N LYS A 365 -34.85 15.80 27.39
CA LYS A 365 -35.37 15.30 28.68
C LYS A 365 -35.26 16.35 29.79
N GLN A 366 -34.20 17.15 29.79
CA GLN A 366 -34.05 18.24 30.75
C GLN A 366 -34.97 19.42 30.45
N GLY A 367 -35.36 19.65 29.20
CA GLY A 367 -36.41 20.62 28.87
C GLY A 367 -37.74 20.23 29.52
N ALA A 368 -38.16 18.98 29.33
CA ALA A 368 -39.44 18.47 29.83
C ALA A 368 -39.54 18.45 31.37
N CYS A 369 -38.50 18.04 32.10
CA CYS A 369 -38.53 18.00 33.58
C CYS A 369 -38.48 19.38 34.27
N ASN A 370 -38.36 20.48 33.51
CA ASN A 370 -38.35 21.85 34.05
C ASN A 370 -39.66 22.61 33.76
N GLU A 371 -40.62 21.98 33.06
CA GLU A 371 -41.94 22.52 32.75
C GLU A 371 -43.04 22.04 33.74
N GLU A 372 -42.70 21.08 34.61
CA GLU A 372 -43.44 20.73 35.85
C GLU A 372 -42.88 21.51 37.05
#